data_AF-A0A946FVI9-F1
#
_entry.id   AF-A0A946FVI9-F1
#
_cell.length_a   1.000
_cell.length_b   1.000
_cell.length_c   1.000
_cell.angle_alpha   90.00
_cell.angle_beta   90.00
_cell.angle_gamma   90.00
#
_symmetry.space_group_name_H-M   'P 1'
#
loop_
_entity.id
_entity.type
_entity.pdbx_description
1 polymer ?
#
loop_
_entity_poly.entity_id
_entity_poly.type
_entity_poly.pdbx_seq_one_letter_code
_entity_poly.pdbx_strand_id
1 'polypeptide(L)'
;MSLFEQTLSSISKTLNQEALAAAQDRLANQAKPAGSLGVMEEISARLAAIKGTIDVKLTNKQIVTCAGDHGVTQEGVSLFPAEVTPQMVYNFANNGASVNVIGKHAGAVV
;
A
#
# COMPACT_ATOMS: atom_id res chain seq x y z
N MET A 1 26.45 6.27 8.31
CA MET A 1 25.41 5.25 8.08
C MET A 1 24.85 5.43 6.69
N SER A 2 24.67 4.34 5.94
CA SER A 2 24.02 4.33 4.63
C SER A 2 22.54 4.71 4.70
N LEU A 3 21.92 5.08 3.58
CA LEU A 3 20.47 5.32 3.52
C LEU A 3 19.67 4.11 4.01
N PHE A 4 20.13 2.90 3.68
CA PHE A 4 19.50 1.65 4.11
C PHE A 4 19.50 1.53 5.64
N GLU A 5 20.65 1.70 6.28
CA GLU A 5 20.79 1.62 7.75
C GLU A 5 19.96 2.69 8.46
N GLN A 6 19.98 3.93 7.95
CA GLN A 6 19.18 5.02 8.49
C GLN A 6 17.69 4.71 8.41
N THR A 7 17.22 4.23 7.26
CA THR A 7 15.81 3.88 7.03
C THR A 7 15.38 2.78 7.99
N LEU A 8 16.16 1.69 8.10
CA LEU A 8 15.86 0.61 9.04
C LEU A 8 15.79 1.10 10.49
N SER A 9 16.72 1.97 10.89
CA SER A 9 16.73 2.53 12.25
C SER A 9 15.53 3.43 12.55
N SER A 10 14.91 4.01 11.51
CA SER A 10 13.75 4.91 11.64
C SER A 10 12.40 4.16 11.77
N ILE A 11 12.37 2.86 11.48
CA ILE A 11 11.14 2.07 11.58
C ILE A 11 10.82 1.84 13.06
N SER A 12 9.66 2.34 13.49
CA SER A 12 9.16 2.09 14.83
C SER A 12 8.86 0.59 15.01
N LYS A 13 9.38 -0.01 16.09
CA LYS A 13 9.22 -1.45 16.38
C LYS A 13 7.79 -1.83 16.78
N THR A 14 7.01 -0.87 17.23
CA THR A 14 5.64 -1.06 17.71
C THR A 14 4.72 0.00 17.09
N LEU A 15 3.45 -0.36 16.98
CA LEU A 15 2.40 0.61 16.62
C LEU A 15 2.10 1.53 17.80
N ASN A 16 1.55 2.71 17.52
CA ASN A 16 1.04 3.60 18.55
C ASN A 16 -0.16 2.94 19.27
N GLN A 17 0.07 2.48 20.50
CA GLN A 17 -0.92 1.73 21.28
C GLN A 17 -2.07 2.62 21.78
N GLU A 18 -1.80 3.89 22.05
CA GLU A 18 -2.82 4.84 22.48
C GLU A 18 -3.82 5.11 21.36
N ALA A 19 -3.33 5.40 20.14
CA ALA A 19 -4.18 5.59 18.97
C ALA A 19 -4.93 4.30 18.58
N LEU A 20 -4.30 3.13 18.76
CA LEU A 20 -4.95 1.85 18.53
C LEU A 20 -6.14 1.64 19.48
N ALA A 21 -5.92 1.81 20.79
CA ALA A 21 -6.96 1.65 21.81
C ALA A 21 -8.10 2.67 21.60
N ALA A 22 -7.76 3.95 21.39
CA ALA A 22 -8.74 4.99 21.13
C ALA A 22 -9.60 4.72 19.88
N ALA A 23 -9.00 4.15 18.82
CA ALA A 23 -9.75 3.76 17.63
C ALA A 23 -10.68 2.57 17.88
N GLN A 24 -10.22 1.55 18.61
CA GLN A 24 -11.04 0.39 18.99
C GLN A 24 -12.23 0.81 19.85
N ASP A 25 -12.00 1.67 20.84
CA ASP A 25 -13.06 2.21 21.70
C ASP A 25 -14.09 3.00 20.90
N ARG A 26 -13.63 3.85 19.96
CA ARG A 26 -14.55 4.59 19.07
C ARG A 26 -15.39 3.63 18.23
N LEU A 27 -14.78 2.60 17.66
CA LEU A 27 -15.47 1.62 16.82
C LEU A 27 -16.48 0.78 17.59
N ALA A 28 -16.19 0.43 18.85
CA ALA A 28 -17.10 -0.29 19.74
C ALA A 28 -18.34 0.55 20.11
N ASN A 29 -18.21 1.88 20.17
CA ASN A 29 -19.27 2.81 20.58
C ASN A 29 -20.07 3.41 19.40
N GLN A 30 -19.89 2.91 18.17
CA GLN A 30 -20.71 3.33 17.03
C GLN A 30 -22.12 2.72 17.10
N ALA A 31 -23.10 3.36 16.46
CA ALA A 31 -24.47 2.86 16.34
C ALA A 31 -24.57 1.65 15.39
N LYS A 32 -23.95 0.54 15.79
CA LYS A 32 -23.91 -0.76 15.11
C LYS A 32 -23.65 -1.86 16.15
N PRO A 33 -24.02 -3.14 15.90
CA PRO A 33 -23.56 -4.23 16.74
C PRO A 33 -22.02 -4.27 16.77
N ALA A 34 -21.44 -4.53 17.94
CA ALA A 34 -19.98 -4.61 18.08
C ALA A 34 -19.41 -5.68 17.12
N GLY A 35 -18.35 -5.34 16.38
CA GLY A 35 -17.71 -6.23 15.42
C GLY A 35 -18.47 -6.43 14.09
N SER A 36 -19.62 -5.80 13.87
CA SER A 36 -20.45 -6.07 12.69
C SER A 36 -19.82 -5.62 11.36
N LEU A 37 -18.78 -4.77 11.37
CA LEU A 37 -18.05 -4.40 10.15
C LEU A 37 -16.84 -5.31 9.88
N GLY A 38 -16.59 -6.31 10.74
CA GLY A 38 -15.54 -7.31 10.58
C GLY A 38 -14.17 -6.67 10.34
N VAL A 39 -13.53 -7.06 9.23
CA VAL A 39 -12.18 -6.61 8.85
C VAL A 39 -12.03 -5.09 8.75
N MET A 40 -13.11 -4.36 8.49
CA MET A 40 -13.07 -2.90 8.40
C MET A 40 -12.75 -2.25 9.74
N GLU A 41 -13.17 -2.84 10.87
CA GLU A 41 -12.85 -2.32 12.21
C GLU A 41 -11.35 -2.50 12.49
N GLU A 42 -10.82 -3.69 12.20
CA GLU A 42 -9.40 -4.01 12.39
C GLU A 42 -8.50 -3.12 11.53
N ILE A 43 -8.80 -3.00 10.23
CA ILE A 43 -8.03 -2.17 9.30
C ILE A 43 -8.05 -0.69 9.73
N SER A 44 -9.22 -0.19 10.15
CA SER A 44 -9.36 1.21 10.59
C SER A 44 -8.55 1.50 11.85
N ALA A 45 -8.61 0.61 12.85
CA ALA A 45 -7.84 0.76 14.08
C ALA A 45 -6.33 0.66 13.84
N ARG A 46 -5.90 -0.27 12.97
CA ARG A 46 -4.48 -0.40 12.58
C ARG A 46 -3.98 0.83 11.82
N LEU A 47 -4.79 1.40 10.93
CA LEU A 47 -4.45 2.65 10.24
C LEU A 47 -4.29 3.82 11.22
N ALA A 48 -5.17 3.91 12.22
CA ALA A 48 -5.06 4.92 13.27
C ALA A 48 -3.75 4.76 14.06
N ALA A 49 -3.38 3.54 14.39
CA ALA A 49 -2.13 3.22 15.09
C ALA A 49 -0.87 3.52 14.26
N ILE A 50 -0.91 3.27 12.94
CA ILE A 50 0.18 3.62 12.00
C ILE A 50 0.31 5.14 11.86
N LYS A 51 -0.82 5.87 11.80
CA LYS A 51 -0.82 7.33 11.66
C LYS A 51 -0.68 8.09 12.98
N GLY A 52 -0.81 7.40 14.11
CA GLY A 52 -0.81 8.01 15.45
C GLY A 52 -2.03 8.91 15.72
N THR A 53 -3.14 8.73 15.00
CA THR A 53 -4.36 9.55 15.16
C THR A 53 -5.60 8.77 14.75
N ILE A 54 -6.73 9.03 15.40
CA ILE A 54 -8.03 8.43 15.04
C ILE A 54 -8.72 9.16 13.86
N ASP A 55 -8.29 10.38 13.52
CA ASP A 55 -8.77 11.13 12.34
C ASP A 55 -7.87 10.85 11.12
N VAL A 56 -7.90 9.60 10.66
CA VAL A 56 -7.07 9.17 9.52
C VAL A 56 -7.63 9.70 8.21
N LYS A 57 -6.82 10.48 7.49
CA LYS A 57 -7.11 10.96 6.13
C LYS A 57 -6.10 10.42 5.13
N LEU A 58 -6.58 9.78 4.07
CA LEU A 58 -5.76 9.18 3.00
C LEU A 58 -5.85 10.00 1.70
N THR A 59 -5.25 11.19 1.71
CA THR A 59 -5.33 12.16 0.60
C THR A 59 -4.30 11.89 -0.52
N ASN A 60 -3.11 11.39 -0.18
CA ASN A 60 -1.99 11.23 -1.12
C ASN A 60 -1.63 9.75 -1.26
N LYS A 61 -2.41 9.02 -2.06
CA LYS A 61 -2.17 7.59 -2.32
C LYS A 61 -1.23 7.45 -3.51
N GLN A 62 -0.21 6.60 -3.37
CA GLN A 62 0.79 6.34 -4.40
C GLN A 62 1.02 4.84 -4.56
N ILE A 63 1.12 4.39 -5.81
CA ILE A 63 1.51 3.04 -6.19
C ILE A 63 2.89 3.17 -6.83
N VAL A 64 3.89 2.48 -6.30
CA VAL A 64 5.24 2.48 -6.88
C VAL A 64 5.40 1.21 -7.72
N THR A 65 5.49 1.37 -9.03
CA THR A 65 5.67 0.25 -9.97
C THR A 65 7.17 0.06 -10.24
N CYS A 66 7.74 -1.02 -9.70
CA CYS A 66 9.13 -1.40 -9.95
C CYS A 66 9.22 -2.34 -11.16
N ALA A 67 10.07 -2.03 -12.13
CA ALA A 67 10.31 -2.87 -13.31
C ALA A 67 11.80 -3.20 -13.42
N GLY A 68 12.10 -4.45 -13.77
CA GLY A 68 13.45 -4.94 -14.00
C GLY A 68 13.42 -6.28 -14.75
N ASP A 69 14.39 -6.49 -15.63
CA ASP A 69 14.53 -7.75 -16.36
C ASP A 69 15.28 -8.81 -15.55
N HIS A 70 15.05 -10.06 -15.90
CA HIS A 70 15.69 -11.21 -15.29
C HIS A 70 16.41 -12.06 -16.34
N GLY A 71 17.70 -12.32 -16.13
CA GLY A 71 18.52 -13.06 -17.10
C GLY A 71 18.03 -14.49 -17.40
N VAL A 72 17.40 -15.15 -16.43
CA VAL A 72 16.85 -16.51 -16.58
C VAL A 72 15.78 -16.62 -17.67
N THR A 73 15.19 -15.50 -18.10
CA THR A 73 14.21 -15.49 -19.20
C THR A 73 14.77 -16.01 -20.53
N GLN A 74 16.09 -15.94 -20.72
CA GLN A 74 16.79 -16.52 -21.88
C GLN A 74 16.66 -18.05 -21.97
N GLU A 75 16.37 -18.72 -20.85
CA GLU A 75 16.16 -20.16 -20.77
C GLU A 75 14.75 -20.60 -21.20
N GLY A 76 13.93 -19.67 -21.73
CA GLY A 76 12.57 -19.99 -22.22
C GLY A 76 11.55 -20.26 -21.11
N VAL A 77 11.83 -19.83 -19.87
CA VAL A 77 10.92 -20.01 -18.71
C VAL A 77 9.74 -19.03 -18.69
N SER A 78 9.74 -18.03 -19.55
CA SER A 78 8.70 -16.98 -19.62
C SER A 78 7.76 -17.20 -20.80
N LEU A 79 6.48 -16.92 -20.60
CA LEU A 79 5.46 -16.90 -21.67
C LEU A 79 5.66 -15.72 -22.64
N PHE A 80 6.28 -14.64 -22.18
CA PHE A 80 6.50 -13.42 -22.94
C PHE A 80 8.00 -13.15 -23.12
N PRO A 81 8.41 -12.57 -24.26
CA PRO A 81 9.81 -12.22 -24.50
C PRO A 81 10.23 -11.02 -23.63
N ALA A 82 11.53 -10.85 -23.39
CA ALA A 82 12.07 -9.85 -22.45
C ALA A 82 11.72 -8.40 -22.87
N GLU A 83 11.51 -8.16 -24.17
CA GLU A 83 11.11 -6.87 -24.73
C GLU A 83 9.75 -6.38 -24.21
N VAL A 84 8.93 -7.25 -23.61
CA VAL A 84 7.67 -6.84 -22.99
C VAL A 84 7.88 -5.97 -21.75
N THR A 85 8.99 -6.14 -21.02
CA THR A 85 9.29 -5.30 -19.84
C THR A 85 9.35 -3.81 -20.19
N PRO A 86 10.21 -3.34 -21.13
CA PRO A 86 10.23 -1.93 -21.51
C PRO A 86 8.92 -1.47 -22.18
N GLN A 87 8.24 -2.33 -22.95
CA GLN A 87 6.93 -2.00 -23.52
C GLN A 87 5.88 -1.70 -22.43
N MET A 88 5.85 -2.49 -21.37
CA MET A 88 4.96 -2.26 -20.23
C MET A 88 5.34 -1.00 -19.46
N VAL A 89 6.64 -0.69 -19.31
CA VAL A 89 7.10 0.58 -18.73
C VAL A 89 6.58 1.78 -19.53
N TYR A 90 6.66 1.74 -20.86
CA TYR A 90 6.03 2.76 -21.70
C TYR A 90 4.51 2.80 -21.52
N ASN A 91 3.86 1.65 -21.36
CA ASN A 91 2.42 1.60 -21.13
C ASN A 91 2.02 2.23 -19.78
N PHE A 92 2.79 1.99 -18.70
CA PHE A 92 2.60 2.63 -17.39
C PHE A 92 2.74 4.15 -17.49
N ALA A 93 3.80 4.62 -18.16
CA ALA A 93 4.08 6.05 -18.35
C ALA A 93 2.98 6.75 -19.17
N ASN A 94 2.37 6.04 -20.12
CA ASN A 94 1.27 6.55 -20.95
C ASN A 94 -0.13 6.35 -20.32
N ASN A 95 -0.22 5.92 -19.06
CA ASN A 95 -1.47 5.64 -18.36
C ASN A 95 -2.35 4.56 -19.01
N GLY A 96 -1.77 3.66 -19.80
CA GLY A 96 -2.49 2.65 -20.58
C GLY A 96 -2.59 1.27 -19.92
N ALA A 97 -1.96 1.05 -18.76
CA ALA A 97 -2.01 -0.24 -18.08
C ALA A 97 -3.16 -0.33 -17.07
N SER A 98 -3.53 -1.57 -16.70
CA SER A 98 -4.58 -1.83 -15.72
C SER A 98 -4.33 -1.15 -14.37
N VAL A 99 -3.07 -1.08 -13.92
CA VAL A 99 -2.70 -0.40 -12.68
C VAL A 99 -3.04 1.09 -12.72
N ASN A 100 -2.87 1.75 -13.87
CA ASN A 100 -3.23 3.17 -14.03
C ASN A 100 -4.74 3.36 -13.89
N VAL A 101 -5.55 2.48 -14.51
CA VAL A 101 -7.02 2.55 -14.47
C VAL A 101 -7.53 2.33 -13.05
N ILE A 102 -7.06 1.27 -12.37
CA ILE A 102 -7.47 0.93 -11.00
C ILE A 102 -6.96 1.99 -10.02
N GLY A 103 -5.71 2.43 -10.16
CA GLY A 103 -5.12 3.50 -9.36
C GLY A 103 -5.92 4.79 -9.46
N LYS A 104 -6.27 5.22 -10.68
CA LYS A 104 -7.12 6.37 -10.92
C LYS A 104 -8.50 6.22 -10.27
N HIS A 105 -9.14 5.06 -10.43
CA HIS A 105 -10.43 4.77 -9.79
C HIS A 105 -10.35 4.88 -8.25
N ALA A 106 -9.25 4.39 -7.66
CA ALA A 106 -9.00 4.48 -6.23
C ALA A 106 -8.48 5.86 -5.77
N GLY A 107 -8.25 6.82 -6.68
CA GLY A 107 -7.65 8.12 -6.35
C GLY A 107 -6.19 8.01 -5.88
N ALA A 108 -5.43 7.10 -6.47
CA ALA A 108 -4.00 6.92 -6.28
C ALA A 108 -3.23 7.33 -7.54
N VAL A 109 -2.08 7.96 -7.34
CA VAL A 109 -1.08 8.19 -8.39
C VAL A 109 -0.30 6.89 -8.59
N VAL A 110 -0.03 6.54 -9.85
CA VAL A 110 0.75 5.37 -10.26
C VAL A 110 2.01 5.85 -10.95
#